data_AF-X8JW36-F1
#
_entry.id   AF-X8JW36-F1
#
_cell.length_a   1.000
_cell.length_b   1.000
_cell.length_c   1.000
_cell.angle_alpha   90.00
_cell.angle_beta   90.00
_cell.angle_gamma   90.00
#
_symmetry.space_group_name_H-M   'P 1'
#
loop_
_entity.id
_entity.type
_entity.pdbx_description
1 polymer ?
#
loop_
_entity_poly.entity_id
_entity_poly.type
_entity_poly.pdbx_seq_one_letter_code
_entity_poly.pdbx_strand_id
1 'polypeptide(L)'
;MPSSSLPPCTVSQLIPKLRWSNIGLHYHWGTKSYDFERKKVPFPEDIKYICVNAVKRVEWKDVWEGVADGMEWKDGVDWDLWERTYEPDAGIINFYQPRDTLMGHVDRSEISSTTPLVSISLGNAAVFLIGGLTRDVEPVPILLRSGDVVIMSGPGCRRAYHGVPRILENSTPAHLTELKGDRGDRLVSEYIKNARINCNVRQVFPNTR
;
A
#
# COMPACT_ATOMS: atom_id res chain seq x y z
N MET A 1 -17.59 -19.43 7.83
CA MET A 1 -18.98 -19.18 7.43
C MET A 1 -19.33 -17.74 7.77
N PRO A 2 -20.09 -17.00 6.93
CA PRO A 2 -20.61 -15.70 7.34
C PRO A 2 -21.46 -15.82 8.61
N SER A 3 -21.59 -14.74 9.38
CA SER A 3 -22.43 -14.71 10.57
C SER A 3 -23.87 -15.14 10.23
N SER A 4 -24.47 -16.01 11.04
CA SER A 4 -25.86 -16.46 10.90
C SER A 4 -26.89 -15.34 11.07
N SER A 5 -26.47 -14.19 11.61
CA SER A 5 -27.31 -13.00 11.80
C SER A 5 -27.35 -12.05 10.59
N LEU A 6 -26.58 -12.31 9.52
CA LEU A 6 -26.53 -11.42 8.37
C LEU A 6 -27.62 -11.78 7.34
N PRO A 7 -28.49 -10.82 6.94
CA PRO A 7 -29.45 -11.07 5.90
C PRO A 7 -28.76 -11.28 4.54
N PRO A 8 -29.34 -12.09 3.63
CA PRO A 8 -28.86 -12.18 2.26
C PRO A 8 -28.77 -10.79 1.61
N CYS A 9 -27.66 -10.51 0.93
CA CYS A 9 -27.44 -9.25 0.23
C CYS A 9 -26.77 -9.51 -1.11
N THR A 10 -26.96 -8.58 -2.05
CA THR A 10 -26.34 -8.68 -3.38
C THR A 10 -24.89 -8.22 -3.34
N VAL A 11 -24.08 -8.68 -4.30
CA VAL A 11 -22.68 -8.21 -4.46
C VAL A 11 -22.63 -6.69 -4.57
N SER A 12 -23.55 -6.07 -5.32
CA SER A 12 -23.64 -4.61 -5.44
C SER A 12 -23.87 -3.89 -4.11
N GLN A 13 -24.55 -4.51 -3.15
CA GLN A 13 -24.74 -3.96 -1.80
C GLN A 13 -23.51 -4.15 -0.90
N LEU A 14 -22.61 -5.07 -1.25
CA LEU A 14 -21.37 -5.36 -0.51
C LEU A 14 -20.18 -4.52 -0.99
N ILE A 15 -20.10 -4.20 -2.29
CA ILE A 15 -18.97 -3.45 -2.87
C ILE A 15 -18.67 -2.13 -2.12
N PRO A 16 -19.66 -1.26 -1.81
CA PRO A 16 -19.40 -0.03 -1.05
C PRO A 16 -18.96 -0.25 0.42
N LYS A 17 -19.16 -1.48 0.93
CA LYS A 17 -18.80 -1.89 2.30
C LYS A 17 -17.39 -2.48 2.37
N LEU A 18 -16.70 -2.67 1.25
CA LEU A 18 -15.29 -3.03 1.25
C LEU A 18 -14.47 -1.95 1.97
N ARG A 19 -13.51 -2.40 2.77
CA ARG A 19 -12.61 -1.52 3.54
C ARG A 19 -11.16 -1.91 3.35
N TRP A 20 -10.87 -3.20 3.41
CA TRP A 20 -9.54 -3.72 3.11
C TRP A 20 -9.60 -5.16 2.59
N SER A 21 -8.53 -5.59 1.92
CA SER A 21 -8.28 -6.97 1.52
C SER A 21 -6.78 -7.26 1.58
N ASN A 22 -6.42 -8.53 1.83
CA ASN A 22 -5.03 -9.00 1.76
C ASN A 22 -4.76 -9.64 0.38
N ILE A 23 -3.55 -9.48 -0.13
CA ILE A 23 -2.99 -10.23 -1.26
C ILE A 23 -1.67 -10.87 -0.86
N GLY A 24 -1.37 -12.08 -1.35
CA GLY A 24 -0.20 -12.83 -0.90
C GLY A 24 -0.34 -13.34 0.55
N LEU A 25 0.69 -13.12 1.37
CA LEU A 25 0.68 -13.48 2.78
C LEU A 25 -0.39 -12.70 3.55
N HIS A 26 -1.17 -13.42 4.36
CA HIS A 26 -2.31 -12.86 5.04
C HIS A 26 -1.89 -12.17 6.34
N TYR A 27 -2.14 -10.87 6.44
CA TYR A 27 -1.95 -10.13 7.68
C TYR A 27 -3.13 -10.33 8.63
N HIS A 28 -2.85 -10.73 9.87
CA HIS A 28 -3.85 -10.98 10.90
C HIS A 28 -3.96 -9.77 11.86
N TRP A 29 -5.05 -9.00 11.73
CA TRP A 29 -5.24 -7.74 12.45
C TRP A 29 -5.25 -7.87 13.98
N GLY A 30 -5.78 -8.99 14.52
CA GLY A 30 -5.88 -9.19 15.96
C GLY A 30 -4.53 -9.46 16.64
N THR A 31 -3.62 -10.12 15.94
CA THR A 31 -2.27 -10.49 16.43
C THR A 31 -1.19 -9.56 15.89
N LYS A 32 -1.52 -8.74 14.90
CA LYS A 32 -0.61 -7.84 14.18
C LYS A 32 0.59 -8.55 13.55
N SER A 33 0.37 -9.78 13.10
CA SER A 33 1.38 -10.67 12.53
C SER A 33 0.89 -11.30 11.23
N TYR A 34 1.82 -11.84 10.44
CA TYR A 34 1.48 -12.68 9.30
C TYR A 34 1.08 -14.09 9.76
N ASP A 35 0.07 -14.65 9.12
CA ASP A 35 -0.37 -16.03 9.32
C ASP A 35 0.34 -16.93 8.30
N PHE A 36 1.32 -17.69 8.79
CA PHE A 36 2.13 -18.60 7.97
C PHE A 36 1.53 -20.00 7.84
N GLU A 37 0.54 -20.34 8.67
CA GLU A 37 -0.13 -21.65 8.63
C GLU A 37 -1.26 -21.68 7.59
N ARG A 38 -1.81 -20.50 7.26
CA ARG A 38 -2.84 -20.37 6.23
C ARG A 38 -2.27 -20.64 4.83
N LYS A 39 -3.06 -21.33 4.00
CA LYS A 39 -2.72 -21.59 2.59
C LYS A 39 -2.35 -20.30 1.87
N LYS A 40 -1.13 -20.23 1.34
CA LYS A 40 -0.64 -19.09 0.54
C LYS A 40 -1.59 -18.85 -0.64
N VAL A 41 -2.13 -17.65 -0.72
CA VAL A 41 -2.79 -17.16 -1.93
C VAL A 41 -1.68 -16.65 -2.84
N PRO A 42 -1.65 -17.02 -4.14
CA PRO A 42 -0.68 -16.48 -5.07
C PRO A 42 -0.70 -14.95 -5.05
N PHE A 43 0.49 -14.34 -5.01
CA PHE A 43 0.59 -12.90 -5.13
C PHE A 43 0.25 -12.50 -6.58
N PRO A 44 -0.58 -11.46 -6.82
CA PRO A 44 -0.93 -11.04 -8.18
C PRO A 44 0.29 -10.59 -8.99
N GLU A 45 0.55 -11.26 -10.12
CA GLU A 45 1.75 -11.04 -10.93
C GLU A 45 1.81 -9.66 -11.59
N ASP A 46 0.67 -9.07 -11.92
CA ASP A 46 0.55 -7.71 -12.45
C ASP A 46 0.99 -6.66 -11.43
N ILE A 47 0.51 -6.78 -10.19
CA ILE A 47 0.92 -5.90 -9.08
C ILE A 47 2.40 -6.12 -8.75
N LYS A 48 2.87 -7.38 -8.72
CA LYS A 48 4.29 -7.72 -8.51
C LYS A 48 5.15 -7.05 -9.57
N TYR A 49 4.76 -7.19 -10.84
CA TYR A 49 5.46 -6.60 -11.97
C TYR A 49 5.58 -5.08 -11.82
N ILE A 50 4.49 -4.37 -11.51
CA ILE A 50 4.52 -2.91 -11.32
C ILE A 50 5.47 -2.52 -10.18
N CYS A 51 5.37 -3.18 -9.02
CA CYS A 51 6.17 -2.84 -7.85
C CYS A 51 7.67 -3.10 -8.08
N VAL A 52 8.01 -4.25 -8.66
CA VAL A 52 9.40 -4.59 -9.01
C VAL A 52 9.96 -3.59 -10.02
N ASN A 53 9.17 -3.22 -11.03
CA ASN A 53 9.59 -2.23 -12.02
C ASN A 53 9.76 -0.82 -11.46
N ALA A 54 8.96 -0.43 -10.47
CA ALA A 54 9.10 0.85 -9.79
C ALA A 54 10.39 0.88 -8.96
N VAL A 55 10.63 -0.15 -8.14
CA VAL A 55 11.85 -0.27 -7.30
C VAL A 55 13.12 -0.34 -8.16
N LYS A 56 13.07 -1.02 -9.30
CA LYS A 56 14.19 -1.10 -10.25
C LYS A 56 14.58 0.23 -10.89
N ARG A 57 13.65 1.17 -10.99
CA ARG A 57 13.87 2.47 -11.66
C ARG A 57 14.37 3.56 -10.71
N VAL A 58 14.42 3.29 -9.42
CA VAL A 58 14.96 4.25 -8.44
C VAL A 58 16.48 4.20 -8.52
N GLU A 59 17.10 5.37 -8.74
CA GLU A 59 18.55 5.55 -8.60
C GLU A 59 18.92 5.52 -7.11
N TRP A 60 19.05 4.33 -6.54
CA TRP A 60 19.21 4.14 -5.09
C TRP A 60 20.46 4.81 -4.50
N LYS A 61 21.49 5.02 -5.31
CA LYS A 61 22.68 5.79 -4.91
C LYS A 61 22.33 7.24 -4.60
N ASP A 62 21.55 7.89 -5.45
CA ASP A 62 21.11 9.29 -5.23
C ASP A 62 20.24 9.42 -3.97
N VAL A 63 19.62 8.32 -3.53
CA VAL A 63 18.77 8.29 -2.32
C VAL A 63 19.58 8.02 -1.04
N TRP A 64 20.55 7.09 -1.09
CA TRP A 64 21.16 6.53 0.12
C TRP A 64 22.67 6.77 0.25
N GLU A 65 23.39 7.11 -0.82
CA GLU A 65 24.83 7.40 -0.74
C GLU A 65 25.07 8.61 0.17
N GLY A 66 25.94 8.44 1.18
CA GLY A 66 26.21 9.46 2.20
C GLY A 66 25.10 9.68 3.24
N VAL A 67 23.92 9.07 3.06
CA VAL A 67 22.79 9.14 4.02
C VAL A 67 22.72 7.88 4.89
N ALA A 68 23.01 6.71 4.31
CA ALA A 68 22.84 5.41 4.97
C ALA A 68 23.74 5.22 6.21
N ASP A 69 24.98 5.74 6.17
CA ASP A 69 25.99 5.55 7.22
C ASP A 69 25.60 6.19 8.57
N GLY A 70 24.68 7.18 8.56
CA GLY A 70 24.20 7.86 9.74
C GLY A 70 22.97 7.23 10.40
N MET A 71 22.49 6.09 9.92
CA MET A 71 21.21 5.52 10.35
C MET A 71 21.33 4.11 10.93
N GLU A 72 20.40 3.75 11.82
CA GLU A 72 20.31 2.39 12.35
C GLU A 72 19.54 1.45 11.41
N TRP A 73 20.28 0.61 10.68
CA TRP A 73 19.75 -0.45 9.83
C TRP A 73 19.69 -1.77 10.61
N LYS A 74 18.50 -2.17 11.05
CA LYS A 74 18.33 -3.39 11.85
C LYS A 74 18.70 -4.68 11.11
N ASP A 75 18.48 -4.67 9.79
CA ASP A 75 18.60 -5.85 8.92
C ASP A 75 19.88 -5.82 8.08
N GLY A 76 20.81 -4.90 8.39
CA GLY A 76 21.97 -4.58 7.56
C GLY A 76 21.64 -3.54 6.48
N VAL A 77 22.70 -2.98 5.90
CA VAL A 77 22.60 -2.02 4.78
C VAL A 77 22.62 -2.81 3.48
N ASP A 78 21.50 -2.84 2.76
CA ASP A 78 21.34 -3.62 1.52
C ASP A 78 20.65 -2.84 0.39
N TRP A 79 20.56 -1.51 0.53
CA TRP A 79 19.84 -0.65 -0.40
C TRP A 79 20.38 -0.68 -1.83
N ASP A 80 21.67 -0.98 -1.98
CA ASP A 80 22.36 -1.11 -3.27
C ASP A 80 21.98 -2.38 -4.03
N LEU A 81 21.24 -3.29 -3.39
CA LEU A 81 20.82 -4.57 -3.95
C LEU A 81 19.34 -4.64 -4.31
N TRP A 82 18.51 -3.72 -3.81
CA TRP A 82 17.05 -3.78 -3.94
C TRP A 82 16.55 -3.81 -5.39
N GLU A 83 17.29 -3.21 -6.33
CA GLU A 83 17.01 -3.32 -7.77
C GLU A 83 16.90 -4.80 -8.22
N ARG A 84 17.70 -5.69 -7.60
CA ARG A 84 17.81 -7.09 -7.98
C ARG A 84 17.09 -8.03 -7.01
N THR A 85 16.99 -7.64 -5.74
CA THR A 85 16.52 -8.53 -4.66
C THR A 85 15.08 -8.28 -4.23
N TYR A 86 14.47 -7.15 -4.61
CA TYR A 86 13.11 -6.82 -4.20
C TYR A 86 12.09 -7.81 -4.78
N GLU A 87 11.43 -8.54 -3.89
CA GLU A 87 10.43 -9.54 -4.19
C GLU A 87 9.23 -9.40 -3.23
N PRO A 88 8.17 -8.70 -3.64
CA PRO A 88 7.00 -8.55 -2.78
C PRO A 88 6.19 -9.83 -2.70
N ASP A 89 5.77 -10.17 -1.49
CA ASP A 89 5.05 -11.40 -1.14
C ASP A 89 3.80 -11.15 -0.30
N ALA A 90 3.55 -9.90 0.10
CA ALA A 90 2.39 -9.50 0.88
C ALA A 90 1.89 -8.12 0.47
N GLY A 91 0.58 -7.91 0.57
CA GLY A 91 -0.01 -6.60 0.32
C GLY A 91 -1.35 -6.41 1.00
N ILE A 92 -1.66 -5.16 1.32
CA ILE A 92 -2.97 -4.73 1.81
C ILE A 92 -3.55 -3.75 0.81
N ILE A 93 -4.74 -4.06 0.30
CA ILE A 93 -5.53 -3.15 -0.51
C ILE A 93 -6.51 -2.46 0.43
N ASN A 94 -6.43 -1.14 0.53
CA ASN A 94 -7.37 -0.31 1.27
C ASN A 94 -8.36 0.34 0.31
N PHE A 95 -9.63 0.32 0.69
CA PHE A 95 -10.74 0.91 -0.06
C PHE A 95 -11.32 2.06 0.75
N TYR A 96 -11.16 3.28 0.25
CA TYR A 96 -11.62 4.51 0.91
C TYR A 96 -12.82 5.08 0.18
N GLN A 97 -13.80 5.53 0.95
CA GLN A 97 -14.88 6.41 0.57
C GLN A 97 -14.51 7.87 0.93
N PRO A 98 -15.23 8.90 0.44
CA PRO A 98 -14.85 10.30 0.62
C PRO A 98 -14.61 10.76 2.06
N ARG A 99 -15.33 10.16 3.02
CA ARG A 99 -15.25 10.50 4.44
C ARG A 99 -14.34 9.57 5.24
N ASP A 100 -13.76 8.55 4.59
CA ASP A 100 -12.84 7.66 5.27
C ASP A 100 -11.51 8.38 5.51
N THR A 101 -10.88 8.05 6.63
CA THR A 101 -9.57 8.58 7.01
C THR A 101 -8.71 7.44 7.54
N LEU A 102 -7.40 7.59 7.42
CA LEU A 102 -6.42 6.73 8.07
C LEU A 102 -5.59 7.58 9.03
N MET A 103 -5.74 7.30 10.33
CA MET A 103 -5.00 8.02 11.36
C MET A 103 -3.48 7.75 11.26
N GLY A 104 -2.69 8.67 11.82
CA GLY A 104 -1.24 8.52 11.91
C GLY A 104 -0.83 7.20 12.58
N HIS A 105 -0.11 6.35 11.85
CA HIS A 105 0.36 5.04 12.30
C HIS A 105 1.73 4.72 11.71
N VAL A 106 2.32 3.61 12.15
CA VAL A 106 3.59 3.08 11.63
C VAL A 106 3.37 1.60 11.30
N ASP A 107 3.86 1.17 10.14
CA ASP A 107 3.90 -0.24 9.77
C ASP A 107 5.05 -0.93 10.52
N ARG A 108 4.73 -1.88 11.40
CA ARG A 108 5.71 -2.52 12.31
C ARG A 108 5.73 -4.05 12.19
N SER A 109 5.05 -4.62 11.22
CA SER A 109 4.72 -6.04 11.22
C SER A 109 5.62 -6.89 10.33
N GLU A 110 6.43 -6.27 9.48
CA GLU A 110 7.36 -7.00 8.61
C GLU A 110 8.64 -7.37 9.37
N ILE A 111 9.20 -8.53 9.02
CA ILE A 111 10.55 -8.92 9.46
C ILE A 111 11.56 -8.03 8.74
N SER A 112 11.40 -7.84 7.43
CA SER A 112 12.18 -6.83 6.70
C SER A 112 11.65 -5.42 6.97
N SER A 113 12.37 -4.69 7.81
CA SER A 113 11.98 -3.37 8.30
C SER A 113 12.52 -2.22 7.45
N THR A 114 13.44 -2.48 6.52
CA THR A 114 14.13 -1.46 5.71
C THR A 114 13.90 -1.60 4.20
N THR A 115 13.59 -2.80 3.69
CA THR A 115 13.30 -3.04 2.26
C THR A 115 12.20 -2.09 1.75
N PRO A 116 12.09 -1.78 0.45
CA PRO A 116 11.03 -0.90 -0.03
C PRO A 116 9.61 -1.41 0.28
N LEU A 117 8.73 -0.50 0.70
CA LEU A 117 7.28 -0.66 0.68
C LEU A 117 6.75 0.21 -0.45
N VAL A 118 5.99 -0.39 -1.37
CA VAL A 118 5.45 0.28 -2.55
C VAL A 118 3.95 0.52 -2.36
N SER A 119 3.51 1.76 -2.46
CA SER A 119 2.13 2.18 -2.29
C SER A 119 1.59 2.74 -3.61
N ILE A 120 0.61 2.06 -4.20
CA ILE A 120 -0.01 2.44 -5.48
C ILE A 120 -1.36 3.10 -5.22
N SER A 121 -1.59 4.29 -5.80
CA SER A 121 -2.82 5.06 -5.65
C SER A 121 -3.71 4.99 -6.89
N LEU A 122 -4.99 4.68 -6.73
CA LEU A 122 -5.98 4.69 -7.82
C LEU A 122 -7.28 5.39 -7.39
N GLY A 123 -7.92 6.10 -8.31
CA GLY A 123 -9.18 6.80 -8.06
C GLY A 123 -9.01 8.21 -7.51
N ASN A 124 -9.83 8.59 -6.53
CA ASN A 124 -9.76 9.93 -5.97
C ASN A 124 -8.37 10.20 -5.35
N ALA A 125 -7.88 11.41 -5.59
CA ALA A 125 -6.69 11.93 -4.98
C ALA A 125 -6.86 12.01 -3.45
N ALA A 126 -5.75 11.99 -2.72
CA ALA A 126 -5.73 12.11 -1.28
C ALA A 126 -4.57 12.95 -0.80
N VAL A 127 -4.76 13.56 0.37
CA VAL A 127 -3.65 14.12 1.14
C VAL A 127 -3.05 12.97 1.94
N PHE A 128 -1.79 12.66 1.66
CA PHE A 128 -0.96 11.77 2.47
C PHE A 128 -0.08 12.61 3.37
N LEU A 129 0.00 12.25 4.64
CA LEU A 129 0.88 12.89 5.62
C LEU A 129 2.01 11.94 5.96
N ILE A 130 3.25 12.40 5.84
CA ILE A 130 4.46 11.68 6.29
C ILE A 130 5.20 12.51 7.32
N GLY A 131 5.29 12.00 8.55
CA GLY A 131 5.96 12.64 9.68
C GLY A 131 7.32 12.03 9.97
N GLY A 132 7.75 12.16 11.24
CA GLY A 132 9.00 11.58 11.73
C GLY A 132 8.79 10.28 12.52
N LEU A 133 9.83 9.92 13.30
CA LEU A 133 9.82 8.72 14.16
C LEU A 133 8.91 8.87 15.40
N THR A 134 8.48 10.10 15.71
CA THR A 134 7.56 10.41 16.81
C THR A 134 6.34 11.17 16.28
N ARG A 135 5.27 11.23 17.07
CA ARG A 135 4.02 11.93 16.71
C ARG A 135 4.13 13.45 16.79
N ASP A 136 5.18 13.97 17.40
CA ASP A 136 5.40 15.41 17.63
C ASP A 136 6.09 16.09 16.45
N VAL A 137 6.66 15.31 15.54
CA VAL A 137 7.25 15.84 14.30
C VAL A 137 6.12 16.23 13.36
N GLU A 138 6.10 17.51 12.97
CA GLU A 138 5.13 18.04 12.01
C GLU A 138 5.20 17.27 10.68
N PRO A 139 4.09 16.69 10.20
CA PRO A 139 4.10 15.90 8.99
C PRO A 139 4.12 16.78 7.74
N VAL A 140 4.84 16.30 6.73
CA VAL A 140 4.84 16.89 5.39
C VAL A 140 3.62 16.38 4.61
N PRO A 141 2.76 17.26 4.08
CA PRO A 141 1.66 16.87 3.23
C PRO A 141 2.12 16.61 1.79
N ILE A 142 1.70 15.48 1.24
CA ILE A 142 1.94 15.07 -0.15
C ILE A 142 0.59 14.78 -0.79
N LEU A 143 0.32 15.39 -1.94
CA LEU A 143 -0.88 15.12 -2.72
C LEU A 143 -0.66 13.88 -3.60
N LEU A 144 -1.39 12.80 -3.33
CA LEU A 144 -1.34 11.55 -4.11
C LEU A 144 -2.56 11.45 -5.03
N ARG A 145 -2.33 11.57 -6.33
CA ARG A 145 -3.33 11.41 -7.40
C ARG A 145 -3.42 9.95 -7.85
N SER A 146 -4.42 9.65 -8.66
CA SER A 146 -4.50 8.35 -9.32
C SER A 146 -3.28 8.13 -10.23
N GLY A 147 -2.66 6.96 -10.11
CA GLY A 147 -1.44 6.59 -10.83
C GLY A 147 -0.16 6.87 -10.04
N ASP A 148 -0.20 7.69 -8.99
CA ASP A 148 0.99 7.97 -8.19
C ASP A 148 1.43 6.72 -7.40
N VAL A 149 2.75 6.53 -7.36
CA VAL A 149 3.40 5.46 -6.60
C VAL A 149 4.35 6.08 -5.59
N VAL A 150 4.16 5.74 -4.32
CA VAL A 150 5.09 6.13 -3.24
C VAL A 150 5.92 4.92 -2.86
N ILE A 151 7.23 5.11 -2.73
CA ILE A 151 8.14 4.09 -2.22
C ILE A 151 8.70 4.57 -0.89
N MET A 152 8.38 3.84 0.19
CA MET A 152 8.92 4.09 1.52
C MET A 152 10.01 3.06 1.79
N SER A 153 11.25 3.49 1.94
CA SER A 153 12.39 2.59 2.17
C SER A 153 13.32 3.09 3.27
N GLY A 154 14.17 2.19 3.76
CA GLY A 154 15.13 2.45 4.82
C GLY A 154 14.52 2.77 6.19
N PRO A 155 15.37 2.96 7.20
CA PRO A 155 14.97 3.00 8.61
C PRO A 155 14.22 4.28 9.02
N GLY A 156 14.36 5.36 8.24
CA GLY A 156 13.60 6.60 8.44
C GLY A 156 12.16 6.44 7.97
N CYS A 157 11.96 6.36 6.66
CA CYS A 157 10.63 6.36 6.06
C CYS A 157 9.78 5.13 6.46
N ARG A 158 10.34 3.92 6.51
CA ARG A 158 9.57 2.71 6.92
C ARG A 158 9.05 2.78 8.35
N ARG A 159 9.65 3.62 9.22
CA ARG A 159 9.24 3.79 10.63
C ARG A 159 8.58 5.14 10.91
N ALA A 160 8.41 5.97 9.88
CA ALA A 160 7.78 7.26 10.01
C ALA A 160 6.28 7.14 10.25
N TYR A 161 5.75 7.98 11.15
CA TYR A 161 4.31 8.11 11.31
C TYR A 161 3.70 8.66 10.03
N HIS A 162 2.67 8.00 9.53
CA HIS A 162 1.99 8.43 8.32
C HIS A 162 0.50 8.12 8.35
N GLY A 163 -0.27 8.82 7.50
CA GLY A 163 -1.71 8.68 7.44
C GLY A 163 -2.33 9.37 6.24
N VAL A 164 -3.64 9.20 6.11
CA VAL A 164 -4.45 9.78 5.02
C VAL A 164 -5.62 10.52 5.67
N PRO A 165 -5.45 11.81 6.04
CA PRO A 165 -6.51 12.57 6.69
C PRO A 165 -7.67 12.96 5.77
N ARG A 166 -7.46 12.96 4.44
CA ARG A 166 -8.46 13.50 3.50
C ARG A 166 -8.40 12.80 2.15
N ILE A 167 -9.55 12.30 1.72
CA ILE A 167 -9.82 11.96 0.32
C ILE A 167 -10.43 13.21 -0.36
N LEU A 168 -9.99 13.52 -1.57
CA LEU A 168 -10.47 14.65 -2.35
C LEU A 168 -11.51 14.18 -3.35
N GLU A 169 -12.76 14.55 -3.14
CA GLU A 169 -13.87 14.17 -4.02
C GLU A 169 -13.69 14.73 -5.45
N ASN A 170 -14.30 14.07 -6.43
CA ASN A 170 -14.34 14.51 -7.83
C ASN A 170 -12.96 14.71 -8.47
N SER A 171 -11.96 13.94 -8.04
CA SER A 171 -10.57 14.04 -8.53
C SER A 171 -10.09 12.79 -9.27
N THR A 172 -10.93 11.75 -9.37
CA THR A 172 -10.68 10.59 -10.21
C THR A 172 -10.52 10.99 -11.69
N PRO A 173 -9.46 10.56 -12.39
CA PRO A 173 -9.28 10.84 -13.82
C PRO A 173 -10.38 10.22 -14.71
N ALA A 174 -10.75 10.93 -15.77
CA ALA A 174 -11.81 10.52 -16.69
C ALA A 174 -11.60 9.12 -17.29
N HIS A 175 -10.36 8.75 -17.61
CA HIS A 175 -10.05 7.43 -18.19
C HIS A 175 -10.36 6.26 -17.26
N LEU A 176 -10.50 6.47 -15.93
CA LEU A 176 -10.95 5.46 -14.98
C LEU A 176 -12.46 5.45 -14.77
N THR A 177 -13.15 6.55 -15.07
CA THR A 177 -14.61 6.66 -14.94
C THR A 177 -15.37 6.36 -16.23
N GLU A 178 -14.65 6.22 -17.33
CA GLU A 178 -15.17 6.03 -18.69
C GLU A 178 -14.54 4.80 -19.37
N LEU A 179 -14.24 3.74 -18.59
CA LEU A 179 -13.69 2.51 -19.15
C LEU A 179 -14.65 1.94 -20.20
N LYS A 180 -14.12 1.73 -21.40
CA LYS A 180 -14.86 1.17 -22.53
C LYS A 180 -14.64 -0.33 -22.57
N GLY A 181 -15.54 -1.08 -21.96
CA GLY A 181 -15.54 -2.53 -22.09
C GLY A 181 -16.79 -3.18 -21.53
N ASP A 182 -16.59 -4.30 -20.84
CA ASP A 182 -17.68 -5.19 -20.46
C ASP A 182 -18.47 -4.66 -19.25
N ARG A 183 -19.35 -5.51 -18.69
CA ARG A 183 -20.13 -5.15 -17.49
C ARG A 183 -19.22 -4.85 -16.29
N GLY A 184 -18.10 -5.56 -16.15
CA GLY A 184 -17.12 -5.36 -15.08
C GLY A 184 -16.49 -3.97 -15.15
N ASP A 185 -16.06 -3.55 -16.33
CA ASP A 185 -15.45 -2.22 -16.53
C ASP A 185 -16.40 -1.08 -16.14
N ARG A 186 -17.69 -1.23 -16.43
CA ARG A 186 -18.72 -0.27 -16.02
C ARG A 186 -18.89 -0.23 -14.51
N LEU A 187 -18.89 -1.38 -13.84
CA LEU A 187 -19.00 -1.44 -12.37
C LEU A 187 -17.78 -0.84 -11.68
N VAL A 188 -16.58 -1.09 -12.23
CA VAL A 188 -15.34 -0.46 -11.75
C VAL A 188 -15.40 1.05 -11.94
N SER A 189 -15.82 1.51 -13.12
CA SER A 189 -15.97 2.94 -13.43
C SER A 189 -16.95 3.64 -12.48
N GLU A 190 -18.11 3.03 -12.20
CA GLU A 190 -19.09 3.60 -11.26
C GLU A 190 -18.57 3.63 -9.82
N TYR A 191 -17.85 2.59 -9.40
CA TYR A 191 -17.27 2.53 -8.06
C TYR A 191 -16.17 3.57 -7.86
N ILE A 192 -15.21 3.64 -8.79
CA ILE A 192 -14.00 4.44 -8.64
C ILE A 192 -14.25 5.95 -8.76
N LYS A 193 -15.40 6.38 -9.34
CA LYS A 193 -15.85 7.79 -9.34
C LYS A 193 -15.84 8.41 -7.94
N ASN A 194 -16.24 7.64 -6.93
CA ASN A 194 -16.39 8.12 -5.55
C ASN A 194 -15.45 7.43 -4.56
N ALA A 195 -14.50 6.62 -5.04
CA ALA A 195 -13.62 5.84 -4.19
C ALA A 195 -12.15 6.15 -4.45
N ARG A 196 -11.33 5.81 -3.48
CA ARG A 196 -9.88 5.67 -3.65
C ARG A 196 -9.49 4.25 -3.28
N ILE A 197 -8.64 3.65 -4.09
CA ILE A 197 -8.02 2.36 -3.82
C ILE A 197 -6.53 2.59 -3.61
N ASN A 198 -5.98 2.00 -2.56
CA ASN A 198 -4.58 2.07 -2.24
C ASN A 198 -4.02 0.66 -2.07
N CYS A 199 -3.03 0.28 -2.85
CA CYS A 199 -2.36 -1.02 -2.74
C CYS A 199 -0.98 -0.83 -2.08
N ASN A 200 -0.85 -1.20 -0.80
CA ASN A 200 0.42 -1.21 -0.08
C ASN A 200 1.04 -2.60 -0.18
N VAL A 201 2.14 -2.69 -0.92
CA VAL A 201 2.85 -3.92 -1.24
C VAL A 201 4.19 -3.92 -0.53
N ARG A 202 4.55 -5.07 0.04
CA ARG A 202 5.75 -5.24 0.84
C ARG A 202 6.35 -6.62 0.66
N GLN A 203 7.61 -6.70 1.04
CA GLN A 203 8.37 -7.92 1.17
C GLN A 203 8.49 -8.25 2.66
N VAL A 204 7.93 -9.39 3.08
CA VAL A 204 7.92 -9.82 4.48
C VAL A 204 9.25 -10.48 4.83
N PHE A 205 9.75 -11.34 3.94
CA PHE A 205 11.00 -12.06 4.15
C PHE A 205 12.16 -11.42 3.41
N PRO A 206 13.34 -11.26 4.04
CA PRO A 206 14.54 -10.88 3.31
C PRO A 206 14.84 -11.93 2.24
N ASN A 207 15.25 -11.46 1.05
CA ASN A 207 15.67 -12.37 -0.01
C ASN A 207 17.05 -12.92 0.38
N THR A 208 17.08 -14.15 0.89
CA THR A 208 18.33 -14.87 1.15
C THR A 208 18.97 -15.17 -0.18
N ARG A 209 20.11 -14.52 -0.46
CA ARG A 209 21.03 -14.96 -1.52
C ARG A 209 21.44 -16.42 -1.33
#